data_AF-A0A420ITP4-F1
#
_entry.id   AF-A0A420ITP4-F1
#
_cell.length_a   1.000
_cell.length_b   1.000
_cell.length_c   1.000
_cell.angle_alpha   90.00
_cell.angle_beta   90.00
_cell.angle_gamma   90.00
#
_symmetry.space_group_name_H-M   'P 1'
#
loop_
_entity.id
_entity.type
_entity.pdbx_description
1 polymer ?
#
loop_
_entity_poly.entity_id
_entity_poly.type
_entity_poly.pdbx_seq_one_letter_code
_entity_poly.pdbx_strand_id
1 'polypeptide(L)'
;MPLPSNVKGGIKRISQLAAGPEMEEYKMMMMFWREEKVEFCEIEKELSSLSEKILPQLRGKSTVVDILLYLNQRYRPSDQARRQQVIMQWNGLKEKSSDKETYNWLDQRELVYADTREINLPHMASSQAQLDFLHKIRPIDLAWATTKLIMINEAINSSGLVPDL
;
A
#
# COMPACT_ATOMS: atom_id res chain seq x y z
N MET A 1 -21.43 12.63 -7.10
CA MET A 1 -21.98 13.04 -8.40
C MET A 1 -21.50 14.45 -8.68
N PRO A 2 -20.80 14.70 -9.80
CA PRO A 2 -20.37 16.03 -10.20
C PRO A 2 -21.55 16.99 -10.30
N LEU A 3 -21.37 18.23 -9.85
CA LEU A 3 -22.36 19.30 -10.02
C LEU A 3 -21.84 20.33 -11.04
N PRO A 4 -22.72 21.03 -11.76
CA PRO A 4 -22.32 22.12 -12.65
C PRO A 4 -21.48 23.20 -11.96
N SER A 5 -21.73 23.41 -10.66
CA SER A 5 -20.96 24.33 -9.82
C SER A 5 -19.50 23.92 -9.63
N ASN A 6 -19.14 22.65 -9.86
CA ASN A 6 -17.76 22.18 -9.80
C ASN A 6 -16.91 22.69 -10.97
N VAL A 7 -17.52 23.03 -12.11
CA VAL A 7 -16.83 23.60 -13.28
C VAL A 7 -16.88 25.12 -13.27
N LYS A 8 -18.00 25.71 -12.80
CA LYS A 8 -18.15 27.17 -12.71
C LYS A 8 -18.98 27.60 -11.50
N GLY A 9 -18.35 28.40 -10.64
CA GLY A 9 -18.95 28.92 -9.42
C GLY A 9 -20.26 29.67 -9.69
N GLY A 10 -21.29 29.40 -8.88
CA GLY A 10 -22.60 30.05 -8.96
C GLY A 10 -23.59 29.42 -9.93
N ILE A 11 -23.16 28.48 -10.79
CA ILE A 11 -24.06 27.74 -11.69
C ILE A 11 -24.65 26.52 -10.98
N LYS A 12 -25.98 26.42 -10.95
CA LYS A 12 -26.69 25.32 -10.28
C LYS A 12 -27.31 24.31 -11.25
N ARG A 13 -27.49 24.69 -12.52
CA ARG A 13 -28.10 23.85 -13.55
C ARG A 13 -27.19 23.74 -14.77
N ILE A 14 -27.17 22.56 -15.39
CA ILE A 14 -26.38 22.27 -16.60
C ILE A 14 -26.73 23.23 -17.73
N SER A 15 -28.00 23.63 -17.85
CA SER A 15 -28.48 24.58 -18.87
C SER A 15 -27.90 25.99 -18.75
N GLN A 16 -27.21 26.31 -17.64
CA GLN A 16 -26.54 27.60 -17.44
C GLN A 16 -25.06 27.55 -17.83
N LEU A 17 -24.51 26.35 -18.10
CA LEU A 17 -23.17 26.22 -18.68
C LEU A 17 -23.22 26.64 -20.15
N ALA A 18 -22.31 27.51 -20.56
CA ALA A 18 -22.21 27.90 -21.96
C ALA A 18 -21.74 26.70 -22.81
N ALA A 19 -22.27 26.59 -24.03
CA ALA A 19 -21.77 25.62 -25.01
C ALA A 19 -20.32 25.99 -25.36
N GLY A 20 -19.37 25.27 -24.78
CA GLY A 20 -17.95 25.60 -24.81
C GLY A 20 -17.13 24.72 -23.86
N PRO A 21 -15.89 25.13 -23.51
CA PRO A 21 -14.96 24.32 -22.72
C PRO A 21 -15.54 23.82 -21.39
N GLU A 22 -16.33 24.66 -20.71
CA GLU A 22 -16.99 24.36 -19.44
C GLU A 22 -18.00 23.20 -19.54
N MET A 23 -18.70 23.09 -20.68
CA MET A 23 -19.67 22.00 -20.90
C MET A 23 -18.95 20.67 -21.21
N GLU A 24 -17.82 20.72 -21.94
CA GLU A 24 -17.02 19.52 -22.22
C GLU A 24 -16.30 19.01 -20.97
N GLU A 25 -15.80 19.91 -20.13
CA GLU A 25 -15.22 19.55 -18.82
C GLU A 25 -16.27 18.90 -17.90
N TYR A 26 -17.48 19.44 -17.84
CA TYR A 26 -18.58 18.83 -17.09
C TYR A 26 -18.94 17.43 -17.63
N LYS A 27 -19.00 17.25 -18.95
CA LYS A 27 -19.23 15.93 -19.57
C LYS A 27 -18.11 14.95 -19.22
N MET A 28 -16.86 15.39 -19.24
CA MET A 28 -15.70 14.58 -18.89
C MET A 28 -15.74 14.15 -17.42
N MET A 29 -16.03 15.07 -16.49
CA MET A 29 -16.23 14.72 -15.07
C MET A 29 -17.39 13.73 -14.87
N MET A 30 -18.49 13.90 -15.60
CA MET A 30 -19.62 12.97 -15.55
C MET A 30 -19.30 11.60 -16.15
N MET A 31 -18.36 11.52 -17.09
CA MET A 31 -17.87 10.27 -17.66
C MET A 31 -17.01 9.52 -16.63
N PHE A 32 -16.02 10.18 -16.05
CA PHE A 32 -15.18 9.60 -14.99
C PHE A 32 -15.99 9.18 -13.76
N TRP A 33 -16.94 10.01 -13.31
CA TRP A 33 -17.81 9.64 -12.20
C TRP A 33 -18.69 8.43 -12.52
N ARG A 34 -19.11 8.25 -13.78
CA ARG A 34 -19.86 7.06 -14.20
C ARG A 34 -18.99 5.82 -14.22
N GLU A 35 -17.76 5.91 -14.72
CA GLU A 35 -16.79 4.81 -14.70
C GLU A 35 -16.45 4.39 -13.26
N GLU A 36 -16.12 5.34 -12.39
CA GLU A 36 -15.88 5.10 -10.95
C GLU A 36 -17.12 4.50 -10.25
N LYS A 37 -18.32 4.96 -10.62
CA LYS A 37 -19.58 4.38 -10.13
C LYS A 37 -19.79 2.94 -10.59
N VAL A 38 -19.37 2.59 -11.81
CA VAL A 38 -19.50 1.22 -12.33
C VAL A 38 -18.64 0.26 -11.53
N GLU A 39 -17.37 0.62 -11.27
CA GLU A 39 -16.47 -0.18 -10.43
C GLU A 39 -17.06 -0.38 -9.01
N PHE A 40 -17.61 0.69 -8.43
CA PHE A 40 -18.27 0.61 -7.12
C PHE A 40 -19.51 -0.31 -7.15
N CYS A 41 -20.33 -0.24 -8.20
CA CYS A 41 -21.50 -1.11 -8.38
C CYS A 41 -21.10 -2.57 -8.58
N GLU A 42 -19.97 -2.85 -9.26
CA GLU A 42 -19.44 -4.20 -9.43
C GLU A 42 -19.00 -4.78 -8.09
N ILE A 43 -18.29 -4.00 -7.28
CA ILE A 43 -17.92 -4.35 -5.91
C ILE A 43 -19.17 -4.60 -5.05
N GLU A 44 -20.18 -3.73 -5.11
CA GLU A 44 -21.44 -3.92 -4.38
C GLU A 44 -22.18 -5.20 -4.80
N LYS A 45 -22.15 -5.54 -6.10
CA LYS A 45 -22.78 -6.75 -6.63
C LYS A 45 -22.05 -8.01 -6.18
N GLU A 46 -20.71 -8.01 -6.22
CA GLU A 46 -19.92 -9.13 -5.70
C GLU A 46 -20.10 -9.30 -4.20
N LEU A 47 -20.11 -8.21 -3.43
CA LEU A 47 -20.35 -8.23 -1.99
C LEU A 47 -21.76 -8.68 -1.66
N SER A 48 -22.77 -8.28 -2.43
CA SER A 48 -24.15 -8.76 -2.26
C SER A 48 -24.23 -10.26 -2.51
N SER A 49 -23.60 -10.76 -3.59
CA SER A 49 -23.49 -12.19 -3.90
C SER A 49 -22.73 -12.98 -2.82
N LEU A 50 -21.64 -12.42 -2.27
CA LEU A 50 -20.92 -12.99 -1.13
C LEU A 50 -21.80 -12.99 0.12
N SER A 51 -22.54 -11.91 0.36
CA SER A 51 -23.39 -11.77 1.53
C SER A 51 -24.47 -12.84 1.56
N GLU A 52 -25.14 -13.10 0.43
CA GLU A 52 -26.13 -14.18 0.28
C GLU A 52 -25.55 -15.55 0.58
N LYS A 53 -24.30 -15.81 0.15
CA LYS A 53 -23.59 -17.08 0.40
C LYS A 53 -23.12 -17.25 1.85
N ILE A 54 -22.88 -16.14 2.55
CA ILE A 54 -22.27 -16.11 3.90
C ILE A 54 -23.28 -15.66 4.97
N LEU A 55 -24.56 -15.46 4.60
CA LEU A 55 -25.66 -14.98 5.46
C LEU A 55 -25.70 -15.59 6.88
N PRO A 56 -25.54 -16.92 7.07
CA PRO A 56 -25.52 -17.52 8.42
C PRO A 56 -24.34 -17.06 9.28
N GLN A 57 -23.22 -16.71 8.66
CA GLN A 57 -21.97 -16.36 9.33
C GLN A 57 -21.82 -14.85 9.55
N LEU A 58 -22.59 -14.02 8.83
CA LEU A 58 -22.61 -12.56 8.94
C LEU A 58 -23.39 -12.05 10.17
N ARG A 59 -23.93 -12.95 11.01
CA ARG A 59 -24.60 -12.65 12.29
C ARG A 59 -25.63 -11.50 12.20
N GLY A 60 -26.41 -11.47 11.12
CA GLY A 60 -27.49 -10.48 10.94
C GLY A 60 -27.04 -9.10 10.45
N LYS A 61 -25.82 -8.95 9.91
CA LYS A 61 -25.39 -7.73 9.21
C LYS A 61 -26.01 -7.69 7.80
N SER A 62 -26.75 -6.62 7.50
CA SER A 62 -27.57 -6.51 6.29
C SER A 62 -27.18 -5.37 5.35
N THR A 63 -26.34 -4.43 5.79
CA THR A 63 -25.87 -3.31 4.97
C THR A 63 -24.44 -3.57 4.51
N VAL A 64 -24.11 -3.18 3.27
CA VAL A 64 -22.77 -3.36 2.68
C VAL A 64 -21.66 -2.84 3.61
N VAL A 65 -21.84 -1.64 4.18
CA VAL A 65 -20.89 -1.04 5.12
C VAL A 65 -20.69 -1.91 6.37
N ASP A 66 -21.79 -2.41 6.93
CA ASP A 66 -21.77 -3.27 8.12
C ASP A 66 -21.12 -4.63 7.87
N ILE A 67 -21.36 -5.20 6.69
CA ILE A 67 -20.73 -6.43 6.22
C ILE A 67 -19.23 -6.21 6.04
N LEU A 68 -18.83 -5.13 5.37
CA LEU A 68 -17.44 -4.79 5.17
C LEU A 68 -16.71 -4.53 6.50
N LEU A 69 -17.33 -3.81 7.43
CA LEU A 69 -16.74 -3.53 8.74
C LEU A 69 -16.62 -4.82 9.58
N TYR A 70 -17.63 -5.68 9.52
CA TYR A 70 -17.62 -6.99 10.17
C TYR A 70 -16.54 -7.91 9.59
N LEU A 71 -16.44 -8.00 8.27
CA LEU A 71 -15.41 -8.78 7.59
C LEU A 71 -14.03 -8.19 7.85
N ASN A 72 -13.87 -6.87 7.81
CA ASN A 72 -12.61 -6.20 8.13
C ASN A 72 -12.18 -6.48 9.57
N GLN A 73 -13.09 -6.50 10.53
CA GLN A 73 -12.78 -6.85 11.92
C GLN A 73 -12.49 -8.35 12.12
N ARG A 74 -13.24 -9.22 11.43
CA ARG A 74 -13.14 -10.69 11.59
C ARG A 74 -11.95 -11.29 10.84
N TYR A 75 -11.66 -10.77 9.66
CA TYR A 75 -10.54 -11.14 8.79
C TYR A 75 -9.43 -10.11 8.82
N ARG A 76 -9.47 -9.15 9.76
CA ARG A 76 -8.29 -8.38 10.13
C ARG A 76 -7.21 -9.43 10.33
N PRO A 77 -6.12 -9.42 9.56
CA PRO A 77 -5.04 -10.33 9.86
C PRO A 77 -4.72 -10.03 11.32
N SER A 78 -4.88 -11.02 12.21
CA SER A 78 -4.45 -10.85 13.59
C SER A 78 -3.04 -10.29 13.51
N ASP A 79 -2.65 -9.37 14.39
CA ASP A 79 -1.31 -8.78 14.28
C ASP A 79 -0.24 -9.88 14.15
N GLN A 80 -0.50 -11.08 14.68
CA GLN A 80 0.29 -12.29 14.44
C GLN A 80 0.29 -12.82 12.99
N ALA A 81 -0.86 -12.98 12.33
CA ALA A 81 -0.92 -13.42 10.92
C ALA A 81 -0.25 -12.40 9.98
N ARG A 82 -0.45 -11.09 10.22
CA ARG A 82 0.24 -10.02 9.50
C ARG A 82 1.75 -10.08 9.74
N ARG A 83 2.17 -10.23 11.00
CA ARG A 83 3.59 -10.43 11.37
C ARG A 83 4.19 -11.62 10.64
N GLN A 84 3.49 -12.75 10.58
CA GLN A 84 3.96 -13.96 9.90
C GLN A 84 4.10 -13.74 8.39
N GLN A 85 3.13 -13.10 7.75
CA GLN A 85 3.20 -12.78 6.33
C GLN A 85 4.41 -11.90 6.00
N VAL A 86 4.63 -10.83 6.77
CA VAL A 86 5.77 -9.92 6.55
C VAL A 86 7.11 -10.60 6.84
N ILE A 87 7.17 -11.49 7.84
CA ILE A 87 8.36 -12.34 8.07
C ILE A 87 8.61 -13.26 6.85
N MET A 88 7.57 -13.88 6.29
CA MET A 88 7.70 -14.75 5.11
C MET A 88 8.17 -13.97 3.88
N GLN A 89 7.58 -12.80 3.61
CA GLN A 89 7.98 -11.92 2.51
C GLN A 89 9.44 -11.47 2.66
N TRP A 90 9.84 -11.03 3.85
CA TRP A 90 11.23 -10.65 4.10
C TRP A 90 12.20 -11.81 3.90
N ASN A 91 11.86 -13.00 4.39
CA ASN A 91 12.69 -14.19 4.20
C ASN A 91 12.78 -14.60 2.73
N GLY A 92 11.70 -14.45 1.94
CA GLY A 92 11.74 -14.66 0.49
C GLY A 92 12.65 -13.67 -0.23
N LEU A 93 12.69 -12.41 0.23
CA LEU A 93 13.57 -11.36 -0.28
C LEU A 93 15.01 -11.48 0.23
N LYS A 94 15.33 -12.47 1.08
CA LYS A 94 16.71 -12.68 1.52
C LYS A 94 17.60 -13.19 0.39
N GLU A 95 17.07 -13.91 -0.58
CA GLU A 95 17.86 -14.36 -1.71
C GLU A 95 17.65 -13.41 -2.89
N LYS A 96 18.75 -13.02 -3.56
CA LYS A 96 18.69 -12.15 -4.73
C LYS A 96 18.11 -12.98 -5.89
N SER A 97 16.96 -12.60 -6.43
CA SER A 97 16.54 -13.13 -7.74
C SER A 97 17.41 -12.50 -8.84
N SER A 98 17.66 -13.26 -9.91
CA SER A 98 18.51 -12.96 -11.08
C SER A 98 18.83 -11.48 -11.35
N ASP A 99 20.04 -11.18 -11.82
CA ASP A 99 20.53 -9.81 -12.10
C ASP A 99 19.56 -8.91 -12.88
N LYS A 100 18.69 -9.49 -13.73
CA LYS A 100 17.66 -8.78 -14.50
C LYS A 100 16.53 -8.16 -13.66
N GLU A 101 16.41 -8.52 -12.39
CA GLU A 101 15.34 -8.07 -11.49
C GLU A 101 15.85 -7.19 -10.34
N THR A 102 17.12 -6.77 -10.37
CA THR A 102 17.76 -6.07 -9.24
C THR A 102 16.99 -4.84 -8.76
N TYR A 103 16.45 -4.01 -9.66
CA TYR A 103 15.65 -2.82 -9.28
C TYR A 103 14.30 -3.19 -8.67
N ASN A 104 13.58 -4.13 -9.26
CA ASN A 104 12.30 -4.62 -8.72
C ASN A 104 12.50 -5.28 -7.34
N TRP A 105 13.60 -6.01 -7.17
CA TRP A 105 13.98 -6.60 -5.88
C TRP A 105 14.30 -5.52 -4.82
N LEU A 106 14.94 -4.41 -5.20
CA LEU A 106 15.18 -3.28 -4.30
C LEU A 106 13.86 -2.62 -3.87
N ASP A 107 12.98 -2.32 -4.83
CA ASP A 107 11.67 -1.71 -4.55
C ASP A 107 10.81 -2.57 -3.63
N GLN A 108 10.74 -3.88 -3.89
CA GLN A 108 10.02 -4.83 -3.03
C GLN A 108 10.61 -4.91 -1.63
N ARG A 109 11.94 -4.80 -1.51
CA ARG A 109 12.62 -4.88 -0.23
C ARG A 109 12.39 -3.63 0.61
N GLU A 110 12.32 -2.44 -0.01
CA GLU A 110 11.95 -1.20 0.67
C GLU A 110 10.49 -1.25 1.14
N LEU A 111 9.57 -1.71 0.30
CA LEU A 111 8.15 -1.87 0.65
C LEU A 111 7.98 -2.77 1.87
N VAL A 112 8.58 -3.96 1.86
CA VAL A 112 8.49 -4.91 2.97
C VAL A 112 9.23 -4.39 4.20
N TYR A 113 10.32 -3.63 4.05
CA TYR A 113 11.00 -2.99 5.17
C TYR A 113 10.09 -1.96 5.87
N ALA A 114 9.41 -1.10 5.11
CA ALA A 114 8.44 -0.15 5.66
C ALA A 114 7.33 -0.86 6.44
N ASP A 115 6.80 -1.96 5.89
CA ASP A 115 5.82 -2.79 6.59
C ASP A 115 6.40 -3.34 7.90
N THR A 116 7.64 -3.83 7.93
CA THR A 116 8.26 -4.36 9.16
C THR A 116 8.38 -3.33 10.28
N ARG A 117 8.58 -2.05 9.94
CA ARG A 117 8.61 -0.93 10.89
C ARG A 117 7.23 -0.68 11.49
N GLU A 118 6.19 -0.70 10.67
CA GLU A 118 4.81 -0.50 11.12
C GLU A 118 4.36 -1.58 12.13
N ILE A 119 4.89 -2.80 12.02
CA ILE A 119 4.56 -3.92 12.94
C ILE A 119 5.48 -3.99 14.16
N ASN A 120 6.51 -3.14 14.28
CA ASN A 120 7.54 -3.23 15.31
C ASN A 120 8.08 -4.67 15.45
N LEU A 121 8.61 -5.25 14.37
CA LEU A 121 9.26 -6.55 14.43
C LEU A 121 10.61 -6.45 15.17
N PRO A 122 10.81 -7.12 16.33
CA PRO A 122 12.00 -6.92 17.17
C PRO A 122 13.32 -7.22 16.46
N HIS A 123 13.33 -8.18 15.53
CA HIS A 123 14.52 -8.58 14.79
C HIS A 123 14.88 -7.62 13.63
N MET A 124 13.91 -6.81 13.17
CA MET A 124 14.08 -5.86 12.04
C MET A 124 14.43 -4.44 12.50
N ALA A 125 14.08 -4.11 13.76
CA ALA A 125 14.48 -2.86 14.41
C ALA A 125 16.00 -2.80 14.71
N SER A 126 16.73 -3.87 14.41
CA SER A 126 18.16 -3.96 14.68
C SER A 126 18.99 -3.64 13.44
N SER A 127 20.15 -3.05 13.68
CA SER A 127 21.22 -2.77 12.73
C SER A 127 21.59 -3.95 11.82
N GLN A 128 21.20 -5.17 12.22
CA GLN A 128 21.38 -6.39 11.44
C GLN A 128 20.68 -6.35 10.08
N ALA A 129 19.49 -5.76 9.95
CA ALA A 129 18.78 -5.69 8.67
C ALA A 129 19.53 -4.81 7.64
N GLN A 130 20.12 -3.70 8.13
CA GLN A 130 20.97 -2.81 7.33
C GLN A 130 22.30 -3.48 6.96
N LEU A 131 22.92 -4.22 7.88
CA LEU A 131 24.14 -4.99 7.60
C LEU A 131 23.88 -6.07 6.55
N ASP A 132 22.81 -6.85 6.70
CA ASP A 132 22.38 -7.88 5.73
C ASP A 132 22.07 -7.30 4.35
N PHE A 133 21.59 -6.05 4.30
CA PHE A 133 21.40 -5.32 3.04
C PHE A 133 22.76 -4.96 2.41
N LEU A 134 23.65 -4.31 3.16
CA LEU A 134 24.95 -3.86 2.65
C LEU A 134 25.81 -5.04 2.16
N HIS A 135 25.77 -6.19 2.84
CA HIS A 135 26.46 -7.39 2.39
C HIS A 135 25.96 -7.91 1.03
N LYS A 136 24.69 -7.67 0.69
CA LYS A 136 24.10 -8.06 -0.61
C LYS A 136 24.27 -7.02 -1.70
N ILE A 137 24.45 -5.75 -1.34
CA ILE A 137 24.80 -4.69 -2.31
C ILE A 137 26.28 -4.75 -2.66
N ARG A 138 27.13 -5.30 -1.79
CA ARG A 138 28.58 -5.40 -2.01
C ARG A 138 29.01 -5.98 -3.37
N PRO A 139 28.35 -7.01 -3.94
CA PRO A 139 28.66 -7.51 -5.28
C PRO A 139 28.21 -6.58 -6.43
N ILE A 140 27.30 -5.63 -6.16
CA ILE A 140 26.76 -4.67 -7.13
C ILE A 140 27.58 -3.37 -7.09
N ASP A 141 27.80 -2.83 -5.90
CA ASP A 141 28.63 -1.64 -5.66
C ASP A 141 29.46 -1.83 -4.38
N LEU A 142 30.67 -2.34 -4.58
CA LEU A 142 31.62 -2.62 -3.51
C LEU A 142 32.05 -1.34 -2.77
N ALA A 143 32.27 -0.24 -3.50
CA ALA A 143 32.80 0.99 -2.94
C ALA A 143 31.78 1.67 -2.04
N TRP A 144 30.53 1.75 -2.50
CA TRP A 144 29.43 2.32 -1.72
C TRP A 144 29.11 1.47 -0.49
N ALA A 145 28.96 0.15 -0.66
CA ALA A 145 28.65 -0.76 0.44
C ALA A 145 29.73 -0.76 1.53
N THR A 146 31.01 -0.72 1.14
CA THR A 146 32.13 -0.69 2.10
C THR A 146 32.16 0.62 2.88
N THR A 147 31.90 1.75 2.21
CA THR A 147 31.84 3.07 2.87
C THR A 147 30.73 3.09 3.94
N LYS A 148 29.53 2.61 3.60
CA LYS A 148 28.40 2.56 4.53
C LYS A 148 28.63 1.58 5.70
N LEU A 149 29.29 0.44 5.47
CA LEU A 149 29.67 -0.50 6.52
C LEU A 149 30.66 0.12 7.53
N ILE A 150 31.64 0.89 7.05
CA ILE A 150 32.61 1.59 7.91
C ILE A 150 31.87 2.62 8.77
N MET A 151 30.98 3.43 8.17
CA MET A 151 30.20 4.43 8.91
C MET A 151 29.33 3.80 10.01
N ILE A 152 28.67 2.67 9.73
CA ILE A 152 27.87 1.94 10.73
C ILE A 152 28.77 1.41 11.85
N ASN A 153 29.92 0.81 11.52
CA ASN A 153 30.85 0.29 12.51
C ASN A 153 31.42 1.40 13.41
N GLU A 154 31.76 2.55 12.85
CA GLU A 154 32.20 3.72 13.62
C GLU A 154 31.09 4.28 14.52
N ALA A 155 29.84 4.31 14.06
CA ALA A 155 28.69 4.76 14.85
C ALA A 155 28.38 3.82 16.03
N ILE A 156 28.45 2.50 15.81
CA ILE A 156 28.32 1.48 16.86
C ILE A 156 29.38 1.68 17.95
N ASN A 157 30.64 1.91 17.54
CA ASN A 157 31.77 2.04 18.47
C ASN A 157 31.80 3.39 19.23
N SER A 158 31.15 4.43 18.70
CA SER A 158 31.18 5.78 19.26
C SER A 158 29.94 6.18 20.06
N SER A 159 28.76 5.69 19.70
CA SER A 159 27.48 6.21 20.22
C SER A 159 26.45 5.15 20.59
N GLY A 160 26.65 3.88 20.19
CA GLY A 160 25.69 2.80 20.39
C GLY A 160 24.40 2.93 19.57
N LEU A 161 24.23 4.00 18.80
CA LEU A 161 23.10 4.25 17.90
C LEU A 161 23.56 4.06 16.45
N VAL A 162 22.88 3.19 15.73
CA VAL A 162 23.15 2.98 14.30
C VAL A 162 22.27 3.92 13.49
N PRO A 163 22.86 4.80 12.66
CA PRO A 163 22.09 5.71 11.82
C PRO A 163 21.27 4.92 10.78
N ASP A 164 20.03 5.36 10.54
CA ASP A 164 19.23 4.86 9.42
C ASP A 164 19.93 5.25 8.10
N LEU A 165 20.04 4.29 7.18
CA LEU A 165 20.82 4.42 5.93
C LEU A 165 20.17 5.33 4.89
#